data_AF-M5T7Y6-F1
#
_entry.id   AF-M5T7Y6-F1
#
_cell.length_a   1.000
_cell.length_b   1.000
_cell.length_c   1.000
_cell.angle_alpha   90.00
_cell.angle_beta   90.00
_cell.angle_gamma   90.00
#
_symmetry.space_group_name_H-M   'P 1'
#
loop_
_entity.id
_entity.type
_entity.pdbx_description
1 polymer ?
#
loop_
_entity_poly.entity_id
_entity_poly.type
_entity_poly.pdbx_seq_one_letter_code
_entity_poly.pdbx_strand_id
1 'polypeptide(L)'
;MSIAALHQVFDETRRLAIAGSNLAADDFRLKKLIPVLNKSGQKAPVFAKVAQSVERLVKAAPKESAAALLDLSSLVMAILYTQGELGGKGRIKPIKSIGIPLTQTQTPARLLKPVIEALSSGGSGRLETVREAYQQGVFQDPRLVNHAVAGLDDRYSEMAELMEKIVGDYGPSIVPLIEDAITIKGKSGDGRRLRILHRLVPPKARPMVLDAFENGSKEMKLAAVACLGDDPSDLELLMQQAVSKQREVREATYSRLALFDKPEVNELLVSRLKGEESWRVASAIRERYSKSRLKLVLELLKGTLVEMQPLLDKPKLSSAEKTQADELINRFQAGWACFTLRNDAALQKFAKEILDRWDDLLSVRGKYSTGSDILQAIVNWSLDHGKPAQIGLIASHHVDAPEELIGSCMRAALQSYPAETFYDTFSPLYRVYSGDSKPKKRGKQTAQAKQEAHKYVEFRSAIENLGRDSLFGEWSWDAGEGEMQASQKKNGVRLDSRWLDDFVEARDLELLVHSVSAKDRAALEFLAEHLSHQVNKKAITFDDQLIAYKLSACNYRKRCDTILALLGGLSEERVRIKKRKGYHYFPNVHWLAKAIELFTADERKKVMTSLENLDETLVDELLPHLQ
;
A
#
# COMPACT_ATOMS: atom_id res chain seq x y z
N MET A 1 -3.18 -57.74 37.60
CA MET A 1 -1.71 -57.55 37.66
C MET A 1 -1.43 -56.07 37.79
N SER A 2 -0.50 -55.62 38.64
CA SER A 2 -0.30 -54.18 38.84
C SER A 2 0.64 -53.59 37.80
N ILE A 3 0.09 -53.20 36.64
CA ILE A 3 0.77 -52.41 35.60
C ILE A 3 1.30 -51.08 36.18
N ALA A 4 0.61 -50.51 37.17
CA ALA A 4 1.02 -49.30 37.86
C ALA A 4 2.42 -49.40 38.51
N ALA A 5 2.78 -50.57 39.07
CA ALA A 5 4.11 -50.76 39.65
C ALA A 5 5.22 -50.74 38.58
N LEU A 6 4.96 -51.24 37.37
CA LEU A 6 5.91 -51.18 36.26
C LEU A 6 6.07 -49.75 35.71
N HIS A 7 4.99 -48.97 35.62
CA HIS A 7 5.08 -47.55 35.28
C HIS A 7 5.90 -46.77 36.29
N GLN A 8 5.74 -47.06 37.58
CA GLN A 8 6.56 -46.43 38.62
C GLN A 8 8.05 -46.81 38.47
N VAL A 9 8.38 -48.07 38.20
CA VAL A 9 9.78 -48.44 37.90
C VAL A 9 10.28 -47.72 36.64
N PHE A 10 9.46 -47.63 35.59
CA PHE A 10 9.81 -46.92 34.36
C PHE A 10 10.12 -45.43 34.62
N ASP A 11 9.25 -44.73 35.35
CA ASP A 11 9.43 -43.33 35.69
C ASP A 11 10.71 -43.11 36.53
N GLU A 12 10.97 -43.98 37.50
CA GLU A 12 12.19 -43.92 38.30
C GLU A 12 13.45 -44.22 37.48
N THR A 13 13.41 -45.17 36.53
CA THR A 13 14.54 -45.40 35.60
C THR A 13 14.78 -44.21 34.69
N ARG A 14 13.72 -43.54 34.20
CA ARG A 14 13.83 -42.34 33.38
C ARG A 14 14.40 -41.17 34.17
N ARG A 15 13.97 -41.00 35.43
CA ARG A 15 14.54 -40.00 36.33
C ARG A 15 16.03 -40.23 36.54
N LEU A 16 16.44 -41.48 36.81
CA LEU A 16 17.86 -41.83 37.01
C LEU A 16 18.68 -41.71 35.71
N ALA A 17 18.08 -41.94 34.54
CA ALA A 17 18.74 -41.70 33.26
C ALA A 17 19.04 -40.20 33.02
N ILE A 18 18.17 -39.31 33.50
CA ILE A 18 18.36 -37.84 33.42
C ILE A 18 19.32 -37.36 34.52
N ALA A 19 19.16 -37.83 35.74
CA ALA A 19 19.91 -37.38 36.91
C ALA A 19 21.30 -38.03 37.06
N GLY A 20 21.52 -39.19 36.43
CA GLY A 20 22.76 -39.97 36.50
C GLY A 20 22.59 -41.30 37.26
N SER A 21 23.11 -42.40 36.69
CA SER A 21 22.96 -43.76 37.24
C SER A 21 23.62 -43.95 38.60
N ASN A 22 24.64 -43.17 38.95
CA ASN A 22 25.31 -43.27 40.25
C ASN A 22 24.40 -42.94 41.45
N LEU A 23 23.28 -42.25 41.21
CA LEU A 23 22.29 -41.94 42.24
C LEU A 23 21.32 -43.11 42.52
N ALA A 24 21.44 -44.22 41.78
CA ALA A 24 20.58 -45.38 41.96
C ALA A 24 20.94 -46.21 43.20
N ALA A 25 22.19 -46.12 43.66
CA ALA A 25 22.64 -46.80 44.87
C ALA A 25 21.79 -46.36 46.06
N ASP A 26 21.22 -47.33 46.77
CA ASP A 26 20.32 -47.13 47.91
C ASP A 26 19.04 -46.30 47.65
N ASP A 27 18.64 -46.08 46.39
CA ASP A 27 17.46 -45.30 46.05
C ASP A 27 16.18 -45.83 46.72
N PHE A 28 15.61 -45.03 47.62
CA PHE A 28 14.49 -45.45 48.46
C PHE A 28 13.20 -45.70 47.66
N ARG A 29 13.01 -45.00 46.53
CA ARG A 29 11.81 -45.11 45.69
C ARG A 29 11.81 -46.44 44.99
N LEU A 30 12.95 -46.82 44.40
CA LEU A 30 13.15 -48.14 43.81
C LEU A 30 13.04 -49.26 44.85
N LYS A 31 13.64 -49.10 46.05
CA LYS A 31 13.53 -50.10 47.12
C LYS A 31 12.10 -50.39 47.53
N LYS A 32 11.26 -49.36 47.63
CA LYS A 32 9.85 -49.48 48.01
C LYS A 32 9.03 -50.32 47.01
N LEU A 33 9.47 -50.41 45.75
CA LEU A 33 8.79 -51.17 44.71
C LEU A 33 9.11 -52.68 44.76
N ILE A 34 10.23 -53.09 45.35
CA ILE A 34 10.67 -54.50 45.40
C ILE A 34 9.61 -55.43 46.01
N PRO A 35 9.02 -55.16 47.19
CA PRO A 35 8.03 -56.07 47.78
C PRO A 35 6.76 -56.19 46.92
N VAL A 36 6.34 -55.10 46.28
CA VAL A 36 5.16 -55.05 45.40
C VAL A 36 5.41 -55.85 44.12
N LEU A 37 6.61 -55.73 43.55
CA LEU A 37 7.05 -56.48 42.38
C LEU A 37 7.18 -57.98 42.69
N ASN A 38 7.78 -58.36 43.83
CA ASN A 38 7.89 -59.76 44.26
C ASN A 38 6.52 -60.41 44.50
N LYS A 39 5.58 -59.70 45.15
CA LYS A 39 4.20 -60.17 45.32
C LYS A 39 3.49 -60.37 43.98
N SER A 40 3.72 -59.48 43.02
CA SER A 40 3.21 -59.63 41.65
C SER A 40 3.92 -60.78 40.90
N GLY A 41 5.19 -61.01 41.23
CA GLY A 41 6.05 -62.08 40.72
C GLY A 41 5.53 -63.48 40.99
N GLN A 42 4.83 -63.69 42.12
CA GLN A 42 4.17 -64.97 42.45
C GLN A 42 3.12 -65.37 41.41
N LYS A 43 2.50 -64.39 40.73
CA LYS A 43 1.49 -64.62 39.68
C LYS A 43 2.08 -64.58 38.27
N ALA A 44 3.15 -63.83 38.07
CA ALA A 44 3.79 -63.63 36.77
C ALA A 44 5.32 -63.48 36.93
N PRO A 45 6.12 -64.49 36.50
CA PRO A 45 7.57 -64.53 36.73
C PRO A 45 8.35 -63.31 36.24
N VAL A 46 7.81 -62.60 35.23
CA VAL A 46 8.42 -61.39 34.68
C VAL A 46 8.57 -60.27 35.72
N PHE A 47 7.61 -60.12 36.65
CA PHE A 47 7.70 -59.12 37.72
C PHE A 47 8.78 -59.48 38.75
N ALA A 48 9.05 -60.76 38.97
CA ALA A 48 10.16 -61.20 39.82
C ALA A 48 11.52 -60.85 39.18
N LYS A 49 11.65 -60.99 37.85
CA LYS A 49 12.86 -60.55 37.12
C LYS A 49 13.07 -59.03 37.19
N VAL A 50 11.99 -58.25 37.14
CA VAL A 50 12.07 -56.79 37.35
C VAL A 50 12.49 -56.48 38.78
N ALA A 51 11.92 -57.14 39.81
CA ALA A 51 12.33 -56.98 41.20
C ALA A 51 13.82 -57.26 41.41
N GLN A 52 14.32 -58.36 40.83
CA GLN A 52 15.74 -58.73 40.86
C GLN A 52 16.63 -57.68 40.18
N SER A 53 16.17 -57.12 39.05
CA SER A 53 16.91 -56.08 38.31
C SER A 53 16.92 -54.75 39.07
N VAL A 54 15.82 -54.41 39.76
CA VAL A 54 15.76 -53.27 40.69
C VAL A 54 16.72 -53.48 41.86
N GLU A 55 16.75 -54.66 42.48
CA GLU A 55 17.69 -55.00 43.54
C GLU A 55 19.15 -54.91 43.09
N ARG A 56 19.45 -55.40 41.89
CA ARG A 56 20.78 -55.30 41.29
C ARG A 56 21.19 -53.85 41.09
N LEU A 57 20.30 -53.01 40.54
CA LEU A 57 20.58 -51.59 40.30
C LEU A 57 20.85 -50.83 41.62
N VAL A 58 20.03 -51.06 42.64
CA VAL A 58 20.14 -50.37 43.93
C VAL A 58 21.39 -50.78 44.72
N LYS A 59 21.93 -51.99 44.45
CA LYS A 59 23.16 -52.52 45.07
C LYS A 59 24.40 -52.37 44.16
N ALA A 60 24.25 -51.83 42.95
CA ALA A 60 25.33 -51.76 41.97
C ALA A 60 26.41 -50.76 42.42
N ALA A 61 27.67 -51.14 42.27
CA ALA A 61 28.78 -50.20 42.44
C ALA A 61 28.71 -49.09 41.36
N PRO A 62 29.31 -47.89 41.59
CA PRO A 62 29.25 -46.79 40.62
C PRO A 62 29.69 -47.15 39.20
N LYS A 63 30.66 -48.06 39.05
CA LYS A 63 31.14 -48.54 37.74
C LYS A 63 30.15 -49.45 36.99
N GLU A 64 29.20 -50.04 37.70
CA GLU A 64 28.21 -51.01 37.17
C GLU A 64 26.80 -50.42 37.11
N SER A 65 26.58 -49.27 37.75
CA SER A 65 25.28 -48.59 37.88
C SER A 65 24.64 -48.27 36.54
N ALA A 66 25.43 -47.84 35.55
CA ALA A 66 24.95 -47.49 34.22
C ALA A 66 24.43 -48.71 33.46
N ALA A 67 25.19 -49.82 33.50
CA ALA A 67 24.79 -51.08 32.87
C ALA A 67 23.54 -51.67 33.56
N ALA A 68 23.50 -51.67 34.90
CA ALA A 68 22.33 -52.14 35.64
C ALA A 68 21.07 -51.29 35.38
N LEU A 69 21.23 -49.97 35.21
CA LEU A 69 20.12 -49.08 34.87
C LEU A 69 19.62 -49.34 33.46
N LEU A 70 20.52 -49.55 32.51
CA LEU A 70 20.18 -49.87 31.13
C LEU A 70 19.46 -51.22 31.04
N ASP A 71 19.95 -52.25 31.74
CA ASP A 71 19.32 -53.58 31.80
C ASP A 71 17.89 -53.48 32.34
N LEU A 72 17.70 -52.78 33.47
CA LEU A 72 16.38 -52.59 34.08
C LEU A 72 15.45 -51.79 33.17
N SER A 73 15.93 -50.67 32.62
CA SER A 73 15.14 -49.81 31.73
C SER A 73 14.71 -50.55 30.47
N SER A 74 15.61 -51.35 29.87
CA SER A 74 15.33 -52.18 28.70
C SER A 74 14.29 -53.25 29.00
N LEU A 75 14.42 -53.94 30.14
CA LEU A 75 13.46 -54.97 30.55
C LEU A 75 12.07 -54.37 30.80
N VAL A 76 12.00 -53.25 31.52
CA VAL A 76 10.73 -52.59 31.83
C VAL A 76 10.08 -52.03 30.57
N MET A 77 10.84 -51.42 29.66
CA MET A 77 10.34 -50.99 28.36
C MET A 77 9.81 -52.15 27.54
N ALA A 78 10.53 -53.27 27.44
CA ALA A 78 10.07 -54.44 26.71
C ALA A 78 8.73 -54.96 27.25
N ILE A 79 8.56 -55.01 28.57
CA ILE A 79 7.31 -55.42 29.21
C ILE A 79 6.19 -54.42 28.87
N LEU A 80 6.40 -53.13 29.10
CA LEU A 80 5.38 -52.11 28.84
C LEU A 80 4.97 -52.06 27.37
N TYR A 81 5.91 -52.22 26.45
CA TYR A 81 5.65 -52.23 25.00
C TYR A 81 4.80 -53.44 24.59
N THR A 82 5.04 -54.62 25.17
CA THR A 82 4.22 -55.82 24.92
C THR A 82 2.85 -55.79 25.58
N GLN A 83 2.64 -54.92 26.58
CA GLN A 83 1.34 -54.71 27.23
C GLN A 83 0.53 -53.57 26.60
N GLY A 84 1.09 -52.87 25.61
CA GLY A 84 0.35 -51.87 24.84
C GLY A 84 -0.70 -52.56 23.97
N GLU A 85 -1.98 -52.29 24.23
CA GLU A 85 -3.03 -52.60 23.27
C GLU A 85 -2.93 -51.60 22.11
N LEU A 86 -2.74 -52.11 20.89
CA LEU A 86 -2.77 -51.30 19.67
C LEU A 86 -4.14 -51.43 19.01
N GLY A 87 -4.79 -50.30 18.72
CA GLY A 87 -6.04 -50.23 17.97
C GLY A 87 -7.26 -49.83 18.80
N GLY A 88 -8.28 -49.28 18.14
CA GLY A 88 -9.59 -49.00 18.72
C GLY A 88 -10.59 -50.12 18.40
N LYS A 89 -11.63 -50.28 19.24
CA LYS A 89 -12.73 -51.21 18.94
C LYS A 89 -13.44 -50.76 17.65
N GLY A 90 -13.55 -51.65 16.66
CA GLY A 90 -14.33 -51.42 15.44
C GLY A 90 -13.66 -51.91 14.16
N ARG A 91 -14.37 -51.78 13.03
CA ARG A 91 -13.80 -52.07 11.71
C ARG A 91 -12.83 -50.95 11.32
N ILE A 92 -11.65 -51.33 10.84
CA ILE A 92 -10.67 -50.40 10.25
C ILE A 92 -11.34 -49.72 9.05
N LYS A 93 -11.29 -48.39 9.01
CA LYS A 93 -11.74 -47.59 7.86
C LYS A 93 -10.51 -46.97 7.19
N PRO A 94 -10.48 -46.88 5.85
CA PRO A 94 -9.47 -46.11 5.16
C PRO A 94 -9.46 -44.66 5.65
N ILE A 95 -8.28 -44.10 5.88
CA ILE A 95 -8.13 -42.68 6.18
C ILE A 95 -8.42 -41.92 4.88
N LYS A 96 -9.36 -40.98 4.90
CA LYS A 96 -9.62 -40.08 3.77
C LYS A 96 -8.39 -39.18 3.59
N SER A 97 -7.53 -39.51 2.62
CA SER A 97 -6.39 -38.68 2.26
C SER A 97 -6.84 -37.49 1.44
N ILE A 98 -6.28 -36.31 1.72
CA ILE A 98 -6.61 -35.06 1.03
C ILE A 98 -5.76 -34.78 -0.22
N GLY A 99 -4.99 -35.75 -0.72
CA GLY A 99 -4.26 -35.61 -1.99
C GLY A 99 -3.21 -34.48 -2.04
N ILE A 100 -2.98 -33.76 -0.94
CA ILE A 100 -1.92 -32.77 -0.82
C ILE A 100 -0.59 -33.51 -0.92
N PRO A 101 0.26 -33.23 -1.93
CA PRO A 101 1.53 -33.89 -2.06
C PRO A 101 2.36 -33.60 -0.81
N LEU A 102 2.95 -34.66 -0.24
CA LEU A 102 3.92 -34.52 0.83
C LEU A 102 5.21 -33.94 0.24
N THR A 103 5.27 -32.62 0.13
CA THR A 103 6.52 -31.93 -0.12
C THR A 103 7.39 -32.16 1.12
N GLN A 104 8.57 -32.75 0.96
CA GLN A 104 9.53 -32.84 2.06
C GLN A 104 10.00 -31.42 2.41
N THR A 105 9.30 -30.75 3.33
CA THR A 105 9.68 -29.43 3.80
C THR A 105 10.57 -29.57 5.03
N GLN A 106 11.80 -29.04 4.95
CA GLN A 106 12.71 -28.95 6.10
C GLN A 106 12.49 -27.65 6.87
N THR A 107 11.23 -27.24 7.05
CA THR A 107 10.92 -25.97 7.72
C THR A 107 11.20 -26.09 9.22
N PRO A 108 12.13 -25.29 9.78
CA PRO A 108 12.50 -25.36 11.17
C PRO A 108 11.38 -24.83 12.08
N ALA A 109 11.30 -25.36 13.30
CA ALA A 109 10.30 -24.93 14.30
C ALA A 109 10.38 -23.43 14.62
N ARG A 110 11.57 -22.81 14.50
CA ARG A 110 11.73 -21.36 14.72
C ARG A 110 10.94 -20.50 13.73
N LEU A 111 10.69 -21.01 12.52
CA LEU A 111 9.91 -20.32 11.50
C LEU A 111 8.43 -20.68 11.60
N LEU A 112 8.10 -21.94 11.92
CA LEU A 112 6.70 -22.37 12.01
C LEU A 112 5.98 -21.84 13.24
N LYS A 113 6.63 -21.82 14.40
CA LYS A 113 5.98 -21.44 15.65
C LYS A 113 5.43 -20.01 15.62
N PRO A 114 6.19 -18.98 15.17
CA PRO A 114 5.65 -17.63 15.03
C PRO A 114 4.47 -17.54 14.05
N VAL A 115 4.50 -18.29 12.96
CA VAL A 115 3.41 -18.30 11.97
C VAL A 115 2.15 -18.94 12.54
N ILE A 116 2.28 -20.08 13.23
CA ILE A 116 1.16 -20.75 13.90
C ILE A 116 0.56 -19.84 14.98
N GLU A 117 1.40 -19.17 15.78
CA GLU A 117 0.95 -18.19 16.78
C GLU A 117 0.21 -17.03 16.12
N ALA A 118 0.75 -16.44 15.05
CA ALA A 118 0.11 -15.36 14.32
C ALA A 118 -1.27 -15.74 13.73
N LEU A 119 -1.45 -17.00 13.32
CA LEU A 119 -2.73 -17.51 12.80
C LEU A 119 -3.71 -17.98 13.89
N SER A 120 -3.22 -18.24 15.11
CA SER A 120 -4.03 -18.83 16.18
C SER A 120 -4.34 -17.88 17.33
N SER A 121 -3.60 -16.77 17.47
CA SER A 121 -3.78 -15.78 18.53
C SER A 121 -4.03 -14.38 17.99
N GLY A 122 -4.51 -13.49 18.87
CA GLY A 122 -4.53 -12.06 18.62
C GLY A 122 -3.17 -11.41 18.90
N GLY A 123 -2.94 -10.21 18.36
CA GLY A 123 -1.70 -9.45 18.55
C GLY A 123 -1.44 -8.48 17.41
N SER A 124 -0.58 -7.49 17.66
CA SER A 124 0.00 -6.65 16.61
C SER A 124 1.07 -7.42 15.82
N GLY A 125 1.36 -6.98 14.59
CA GLY A 125 2.42 -7.57 13.76
C GLY A 125 2.12 -8.92 13.11
N ARG A 126 0.96 -9.55 13.40
CA ARG A 126 0.59 -10.88 12.84
C ARG A 126 0.63 -10.93 11.32
N LEU A 127 0.10 -9.89 10.68
CA LEU A 127 0.02 -9.81 9.22
C LEU A 127 1.41 -9.88 8.60
N GLU A 128 2.36 -9.13 9.14
CA GLU A 128 3.71 -9.07 8.58
C GLU A 128 4.43 -10.40 8.74
N THR A 129 4.35 -11.02 9.92
CA THR A 129 4.88 -12.39 10.15
C THR A 129 4.36 -13.39 9.13
N VAL A 130 3.07 -13.32 8.81
CA VAL A 130 2.41 -14.24 7.86
C VAL A 130 2.77 -13.91 6.42
N ARG A 131 2.87 -12.62 6.07
CA ARG A 131 3.28 -12.12 4.75
C ARG A 131 4.72 -12.53 4.42
N GLU A 132 5.65 -12.29 5.34
CA GLU A 132 7.05 -12.69 5.20
C GLU A 132 7.19 -14.21 5.05
N ALA A 133 6.48 -14.98 5.89
CA ALA A 133 6.51 -16.43 5.81
C ALA A 133 5.98 -16.97 4.47
N TYR A 134 4.95 -16.34 3.91
CA TYR A 134 4.43 -16.68 2.59
C TYR A 134 5.42 -16.34 1.46
N GLN A 135 6.07 -15.18 1.52
CA GLN A 135 7.13 -14.82 0.56
C GLN A 135 8.32 -15.79 0.62
N GLN A 136 8.64 -16.30 1.80
CA GLN A 136 9.68 -17.31 2.02
C GLN A 136 9.25 -18.75 1.66
N GLY A 137 8.01 -18.97 1.21
CA GLY A 137 7.51 -20.29 0.81
C GLY A 137 7.18 -21.23 1.98
N VAL A 138 7.10 -20.71 3.22
CA VAL A 138 6.87 -21.52 4.44
C VAL A 138 5.54 -22.28 4.39
N PHE A 139 4.53 -21.72 3.72
CA PHE A 139 3.21 -22.35 3.58
C PHE A 139 3.21 -23.63 2.72
N GLN A 140 4.30 -23.98 2.04
CA GLN A 140 4.43 -25.31 1.44
C GLN A 140 4.48 -26.42 2.50
N ASP A 141 4.72 -26.09 3.77
CA ASP A 141 4.72 -27.05 4.87
C ASP A 141 3.29 -27.50 5.22
N PRO A 142 2.98 -28.81 5.14
CA PRO A 142 1.62 -29.32 5.37
C PRO A 142 1.10 -29.05 6.79
N ARG A 143 1.98 -28.77 7.77
CA ARG A 143 1.58 -28.43 9.14
C ARG A 143 0.81 -27.11 9.21
N LEU A 144 0.95 -26.23 8.22
CA LEU A 144 0.25 -24.94 8.18
C LEU A 144 -1.11 -24.98 7.49
N VAL A 145 -1.45 -26.06 6.77
CA VAL A 145 -2.66 -26.11 5.93
C VAL A 145 -3.94 -25.81 6.72
N ASN A 146 -4.13 -26.47 7.87
CA ASN A 146 -5.33 -26.25 8.69
C ASN A 146 -5.37 -24.85 9.30
N HIS A 147 -4.21 -24.30 9.68
CA HIS A 147 -4.11 -22.94 10.21
C HIS A 147 -4.44 -21.90 9.12
N ALA A 148 -3.96 -22.13 7.89
CA ALA A 148 -4.28 -21.28 6.74
C ALA A 148 -5.79 -21.31 6.41
N VAL A 149 -6.40 -22.49 6.39
CA VAL A 149 -7.86 -22.64 6.15
C VAL A 149 -8.69 -21.98 7.25
N ALA A 150 -8.26 -22.08 8.52
CA ALA A 150 -8.92 -21.37 9.63
C ALA A 150 -8.76 -19.85 9.52
N GLY A 151 -7.62 -19.38 9.00
CA GLY A 151 -7.35 -17.97 8.77
C GLY A 151 -8.30 -17.28 7.77
N LEU A 152 -9.06 -18.02 6.97
CA LEU A 152 -10.13 -17.47 6.11
C LEU A 152 -11.25 -16.78 6.92
N ASP A 153 -11.41 -17.16 8.18
CA ASP A 153 -12.37 -16.60 9.12
C ASP A 153 -11.78 -15.49 10.01
N ASP A 154 -10.56 -15.01 9.74
CA ASP A 154 -9.95 -13.93 10.53
C ASP A 154 -10.82 -12.66 10.47
N ARG A 155 -10.93 -12.00 11.62
CA ARG A 155 -11.72 -10.76 11.79
C ARG A 155 -11.06 -9.57 11.11
N TYR A 156 -9.74 -9.61 10.94
CA TYR A 156 -8.99 -8.58 10.24
C TYR A 156 -9.00 -8.86 8.73
N SER A 157 -9.64 -7.98 7.96
CA SER A 157 -9.94 -8.20 6.54
C SER A 157 -8.71 -8.48 5.70
N GLU A 158 -7.63 -7.72 5.91
CA GLU A 158 -6.39 -7.85 5.15
C GLU A 158 -5.69 -9.19 5.41
N MET A 159 -5.74 -9.70 6.65
CA MET A 159 -5.26 -11.05 6.97
C MET A 159 -6.10 -12.09 6.23
N ALA A 160 -7.42 -11.99 6.29
CA ALA A 160 -8.30 -12.96 5.67
C ALA A 160 -8.20 -12.95 4.12
N GLU A 161 -7.94 -11.79 3.50
CA GLU A 161 -7.64 -11.66 2.07
C GLU A 161 -6.30 -12.32 1.71
N LEU A 162 -5.26 -12.10 2.51
CA LEU A 162 -3.99 -12.81 2.36
C LEU A 162 -4.20 -14.33 2.46
N MET A 163 -4.98 -14.79 3.45
CA MET A 163 -5.29 -16.22 3.61
C MET A 163 -6.05 -16.79 2.42
N GLU A 164 -6.97 -16.04 1.81
CA GLU A 164 -7.68 -16.48 0.60
C GLU A 164 -6.73 -16.73 -0.58
N LYS A 165 -5.71 -15.87 -0.73
CA LYS A 165 -4.64 -16.08 -1.71
C LYS A 165 -3.87 -17.35 -1.39
N ILE A 166 -3.29 -17.45 -0.19
CA ILE A 166 -2.45 -18.58 0.24
C ILE A 166 -3.19 -19.91 0.11
N VAL A 167 -4.43 -19.98 0.60
CA VAL A 167 -5.21 -21.22 0.60
C VAL A 167 -5.52 -21.69 -0.83
N GLY A 168 -5.76 -20.77 -1.78
CA GLY A 168 -5.97 -21.20 -3.16
C GLY A 168 -4.68 -21.55 -3.91
N ASP A 169 -3.51 -21.13 -3.43
CA ASP A 169 -2.23 -21.54 -4.03
C ASP A 169 -1.89 -23.00 -3.73
N TYR A 170 -2.56 -23.64 -2.75
CA TYR A 170 -2.51 -25.10 -2.56
C TYR A 170 -3.11 -25.89 -3.73
N GLY A 171 -3.86 -25.22 -4.62
CA GLY A 171 -4.47 -25.86 -5.79
C GLY A 171 -5.63 -26.81 -5.43
N PRO A 172 -6.09 -27.64 -6.40
CA PRO A 172 -7.28 -28.48 -6.24
C PRO A 172 -7.27 -29.45 -5.05
N SER A 173 -6.10 -29.79 -4.52
CA SER A 173 -5.94 -30.67 -3.35
C SER A 173 -6.60 -30.11 -2.07
N ILE A 174 -6.81 -28.80 -1.98
CA ILE A 174 -7.47 -28.18 -0.83
C ILE A 174 -8.99 -28.33 -0.84
N VAL A 175 -9.60 -28.64 -2.00
CA VAL A 175 -11.05 -28.66 -2.20
C VAL A 175 -11.79 -29.47 -1.14
N PRO A 176 -11.37 -30.70 -0.78
CA PRO A 176 -12.06 -31.49 0.25
C PRO A 176 -12.06 -30.85 1.64
N LEU A 177 -11.12 -29.94 1.95
CA LEU A 177 -11.05 -29.26 3.25
C LEU A 177 -11.91 -28.00 3.31
N ILE A 178 -12.13 -27.33 2.18
CA ILE A 178 -12.92 -26.09 2.13
C ILE A 178 -14.39 -26.35 1.79
N GLU A 179 -14.69 -27.32 0.93
CA GLU A 179 -16.03 -27.59 0.42
C GLU A 179 -16.99 -28.02 1.54
N ASP A 180 -16.59 -28.99 2.35
CA ASP A 180 -17.38 -29.51 3.46
C ASP A 180 -17.66 -28.43 4.53
N ALA A 181 -16.92 -27.30 4.51
CA ALA A 181 -17.04 -26.20 5.44
C ALA A 181 -17.88 -25.01 4.92
N ILE A 182 -18.33 -25.02 3.66
CA ILE A 182 -19.12 -23.89 3.10
C ILE A 182 -20.55 -23.94 3.61
N THR A 183 -20.98 -22.87 4.27
CA THR A 183 -22.37 -22.63 4.66
C THR A 183 -23.01 -21.55 3.79
N ILE A 184 -24.11 -21.87 3.11
CA ILE A 184 -24.83 -20.91 2.23
C ILE A 184 -25.38 -19.69 2.99
N LYS A 185 -25.78 -19.88 4.25
CA LYS A 185 -26.16 -18.77 5.16
C LYS A 185 -25.00 -18.31 6.05
N GLY A 186 -23.77 -18.60 5.63
CA GLY A 186 -22.54 -18.34 6.36
C GLY A 186 -22.09 -16.88 6.30
N LYS A 187 -20.86 -16.64 6.77
CA LYS A 187 -20.25 -15.31 6.87
C LYS A 187 -19.21 -15.09 5.75
N SER A 188 -18.36 -14.08 5.92
CA SER A 188 -17.34 -13.72 4.93
C SER A 188 -16.35 -14.86 4.64
N GLY A 189 -15.99 -15.68 5.63
CA GLY A 189 -15.10 -16.83 5.42
C GLY A 189 -15.70 -17.91 4.53
N ASP A 190 -17.00 -18.20 4.64
CA ASP A 190 -17.72 -19.07 3.70
C ASP A 190 -17.69 -18.51 2.28
N GLY A 191 -17.86 -17.18 2.14
CA GLY A 191 -17.74 -16.50 0.86
C GLY A 191 -16.36 -16.64 0.23
N ARG A 192 -15.28 -16.57 1.03
CA ARG A 192 -13.90 -16.83 0.58
C ARG A 192 -13.74 -18.26 0.09
N ARG A 193 -14.25 -19.23 0.86
CA ARG A 193 -14.21 -20.66 0.49
C ARG A 193 -14.95 -20.91 -0.83
N LEU A 194 -16.10 -20.29 -1.06
CA LEU A 194 -16.82 -20.37 -2.33
C LEU A 194 -15.99 -19.82 -3.50
N ARG A 195 -15.34 -18.66 -3.34
CA ARG A 195 -14.46 -18.09 -4.37
C ARG A 195 -13.24 -18.96 -4.67
N ILE A 196 -12.62 -19.53 -3.63
CA ILE A 196 -11.52 -20.49 -3.82
C ILE A 196 -12.03 -21.73 -4.56
N LEU A 197 -13.17 -22.29 -4.14
CA LEU A 197 -13.78 -23.44 -4.81
C LEU A 197 -14.07 -23.16 -6.29
N HIS A 198 -14.63 -21.98 -6.60
CA HIS A 198 -14.90 -21.57 -7.97
C HIS A 198 -13.62 -21.40 -8.78
N ARG A 199 -12.58 -20.78 -8.23
CA ARG A 199 -11.27 -20.62 -8.89
C ARG A 199 -10.62 -21.97 -9.21
N LEU A 200 -10.73 -22.95 -8.31
CA LEU A 200 -10.05 -24.24 -8.44
C LEU A 200 -10.86 -25.27 -9.25
N VAL A 201 -12.17 -25.32 -9.03
CA VAL A 201 -13.08 -26.31 -9.64
C VAL A 201 -14.44 -25.65 -9.97
N PRO A 202 -14.52 -24.82 -11.03
CA PRO A 202 -15.74 -24.07 -11.38
C PRO A 202 -17.02 -24.92 -11.51
N PRO A 203 -16.99 -26.12 -12.15
CA PRO A 203 -18.19 -26.95 -12.27
C PRO A 203 -18.77 -27.39 -10.92
N LYS A 204 -17.91 -27.56 -9.91
CA LYS A 204 -18.32 -27.96 -8.56
C LYS A 204 -18.88 -26.79 -7.75
N ALA A 205 -18.35 -25.59 -7.98
CA ALA A 205 -18.85 -24.38 -7.34
C ALA A 205 -20.20 -23.92 -7.91
N ARG A 206 -20.48 -24.18 -9.20
CA ARG A 206 -21.64 -23.60 -9.90
C ARG A 206 -22.98 -23.82 -9.18
N PRO A 207 -23.34 -25.03 -8.70
CA PRO A 207 -24.60 -25.21 -7.95
C PRO A 207 -24.65 -24.38 -6.66
N MET A 208 -23.53 -24.26 -5.93
CA MET A 208 -23.45 -23.45 -4.70
C MET A 208 -23.56 -21.95 -5.00
N VAL A 209 -23.01 -21.48 -6.13
CA VAL A 209 -23.16 -20.09 -6.59
C VAL A 209 -24.63 -19.76 -6.85
N LEU A 210 -25.37 -20.64 -7.51
CA LEU A 210 -26.80 -20.45 -7.75
C LEU A 210 -27.61 -20.43 -6.45
N ASP A 211 -27.36 -21.40 -5.56
CA ASP A 211 -28.05 -21.45 -4.25
C ASP A 211 -27.71 -20.25 -3.36
N ALA A 212 -26.49 -19.71 -3.46
CA ALA A 212 -26.11 -18.48 -2.77
C ALA A 212 -26.95 -17.27 -3.21
N PHE A 213 -27.33 -17.15 -4.49
CA PHE A 213 -28.21 -16.07 -4.95
C PHE A 213 -29.63 -16.18 -4.39
N GLU A 214 -30.17 -17.40 -4.35
CA GLU A 214 -31.53 -17.68 -3.90
C GLU A 214 -31.64 -17.62 -2.37
N ASN A 215 -30.82 -18.40 -1.66
CA ASN A 215 -30.98 -18.70 -0.24
C ASN A 215 -29.83 -18.18 0.64
N GLY A 216 -28.81 -17.56 0.04
CA GLY A 216 -27.58 -17.18 0.73
C GLY A 216 -27.66 -15.91 1.56
N SER A 217 -26.68 -15.76 2.47
CA SER A 217 -26.42 -14.51 3.19
C SER A 217 -25.90 -13.41 2.25
N LYS A 218 -25.82 -12.16 2.74
CA LYS A 218 -25.27 -11.03 1.97
C LYS A 218 -23.83 -11.34 1.50
N GLU A 219 -23.02 -11.89 2.40
CA GLU A 219 -21.62 -12.25 2.17
C GLU A 219 -21.49 -13.33 1.09
N MET A 220 -22.40 -14.32 1.11
CA MET A 220 -22.44 -15.37 0.09
C MET A 220 -22.92 -14.85 -1.26
N LYS A 221 -23.88 -13.93 -1.31
CA LYS A 221 -24.27 -13.26 -2.56
C LYS A 221 -23.14 -12.46 -3.17
N LEU A 222 -22.38 -11.71 -2.36
CA LEU A 222 -21.19 -10.99 -2.82
C LEU A 222 -20.12 -11.95 -3.39
N ALA A 223 -19.88 -13.07 -2.71
CA ALA A 223 -18.98 -14.11 -3.21
C ALA A 223 -19.48 -14.73 -4.52
N ALA A 224 -20.78 -15.00 -4.63
CA ALA A 224 -21.41 -15.55 -5.83
C ALA A 224 -21.29 -14.57 -7.02
N VAL A 225 -21.54 -13.27 -6.82
CA VAL A 225 -21.30 -12.23 -7.86
C VAL A 225 -19.85 -12.27 -8.35
N ALA A 226 -18.88 -12.43 -7.45
CA ALA A 226 -17.46 -12.50 -7.82
C ALA A 226 -17.09 -13.77 -8.62
N CYS A 227 -17.93 -14.82 -8.56
CA CYS A 227 -17.79 -16.05 -9.32
C CYS A 227 -18.46 -15.98 -10.71
N LEU A 228 -19.13 -14.89 -11.05
CA LEU A 228 -19.72 -14.70 -12.38
C LEU A 228 -18.73 -14.03 -13.33
N GLY A 229 -18.70 -14.52 -14.57
CA GLY A 229 -17.81 -14.09 -15.65
C GLY A 229 -18.55 -13.31 -16.74
N ASP A 230 -18.11 -13.52 -17.98
CA ASP A 230 -18.63 -12.93 -19.21
C ASP A 230 -19.52 -13.90 -20.03
N ASP A 231 -19.91 -15.03 -19.43
CA ASP A 231 -20.80 -16.00 -20.07
C ASP A 231 -22.23 -15.46 -20.24
N PRO A 232 -22.94 -15.78 -21.34
CA PRO A 232 -24.32 -15.34 -21.53
C PRO A 232 -25.29 -15.78 -20.42
N SER A 233 -25.06 -16.94 -19.80
CA SER A 233 -25.87 -17.43 -18.67
C SER A 233 -25.62 -16.65 -17.37
N ASP A 234 -24.45 -16.02 -17.25
CA ASP A 234 -24.11 -15.18 -16.10
C ASP A 234 -24.73 -13.79 -16.21
N LEU A 235 -24.90 -13.29 -17.44
CA LEU A 235 -25.55 -12.00 -17.67
C LEU A 235 -26.96 -11.96 -17.06
N GLU A 236 -27.77 -13.00 -17.24
CA GLU A 236 -29.14 -13.02 -16.70
C GLU A 236 -29.13 -12.92 -15.17
N LEU A 237 -28.25 -13.68 -14.52
CA LEU A 237 -28.08 -13.65 -13.06
C LEU A 237 -27.60 -12.28 -12.59
N LEU A 238 -26.62 -11.68 -13.28
CA LEU A 238 -26.12 -10.34 -12.96
C LEU A 238 -27.20 -9.28 -13.11
N MET A 239 -28.01 -9.35 -14.16
CA MET A 239 -29.13 -8.41 -14.35
C MET A 239 -30.14 -8.50 -13.22
N GLN A 240 -30.43 -9.70 -12.71
CA GLN A 240 -31.28 -9.89 -11.52
C GLN A 240 -30.63 -9.31 -10.26
N GLN A 241 -29.31 -9.50 -10.06
CA GLN A 241 -28.63 -8.96 -8.87
C GLN A 241 -28.48 -7.44 -8.88
N ALA A 242 -28.48 -6.81 -10.06
CA ALA A 242 -28.41 -5.35 -10.19
C ALA A 242 -29.65 -4.61 -9.65
N VAL A 243 -30.75 -5.32 -9.39
CA VAL A 243 -31.97 -4.80 -8.73
C VAL A 243 -32.17 -5.36 -7.31
N SER A 244 -31.15 -6.01 -6.74
CA SER A 244 -31.20 -6.53 -5.37
C SER A 244 -31.54 -5.43 -4.36
N LYS A 245 -32.27 -5.78 -3.28
CA LYS A 245 -32.55 -4.85 -2.17
C LYS A 245 -31.28 -4.47 -1.40
N GLN A 246 -30.25 -5.32 -1.44
CA GLN A 246 -28.98 -5.11 -0.77
C GLN A 246 -28.06 -4.25 -1.66
N ARG A 247 -27.73 -3.05 -1.17
CA ARG A 247 -26.91 -2.06 -1.91
C ARG A 247 -25.54 -2.62 -2.29
N GLU A 248 -24.87 -3.28 -1.36
CA GLU A 248 -23.52 -3.81 -1.58
C GLU A 248 -23.49 -4.88 -2.68
N VAL A 249 -24.56 -5.68 -2.79
CA VAL A 249 -24.70 -6.68 -3.87
C VAL A 249 -24.86 -5.99 -5.21
N ARG A 250 -25.68 -4.92 -5.30
CA ARG A 250 -25.82 -4.14 -6.53
C ARG A 250 -24.48 -3.50 -6.93
N GLU A 251 -23.80 -2.86 -5.98
CA GLU A 251 -22.51 -2.20 -6.23
C GLU A 251 -21.45 -3.20 -6.75
N ALA A 252 -21.35 -4.39 -6.14
CA ALA A 252 -20.44 -5.43 -6.61
C ALA A 252 -20.80 -5.92 -8.03
N THR A 253 -22.10 -5.98 -8.34
CA THR A 253 -22.63 -6.46 -9.63
C THR A 253 -22.25 -5.54 -10.79
N TYR A 254 -22.17 -4.22 -10.59
CA TYR A 254 -21.88 -3.28 -11.68
C TYR A 254 -20.53 -3.53 -12.34
N SER A 255 -19.50 -3.89 -11.56
CA SER A 255 -18.16 -4.22 -12.09
C SER A 255 -18.18 -5.43 -13.04
N ARG A 256 -19.07 -6.41 -12.77
CA ARG A 256 -19.27 -7.61 -13.58
C ARG A 256 -20.14 -7.33 -14.80
N LEU A 257 -21.22 -6.59 -14.64
CA LEU A 257 -22.04 -6.13 -15.76
C LEU A 257 -21.22 -5.33 -16.77
N ALA A 258 -20.26 -4.52 -16.31
CA ALA A 258 -19.37 -3.74 -17.17
C ALA A 258 -18.48 -4.60 -18.10
N LEU A 259 -18.41 -5.92 -17.92
CA LEU A 259 -17.77 -6.85 -18.86
C LEU A 259 -18.58 -7.03 -20.15
N PHE A 260 -19.90 -6.80 -20.09
CA PHE A 260 -20.80 -6.95 -21.23
C PHE A 260 -21.03 -5.61 -21.94
N ASP A 261 -20.91 -5.59 -23.26
CA ASP A 261 -21.25 -4.42 -24.09
C ASP A 261 -22.57 -4.64 -24.83
N LYS A 262 -23.66 -4.76 -24.07
CA LYS A 262 -25.03 -4.93 -24.61
C LYS A 262 -25.90 -3.70 -24.31
N PRO A 263 -26.86 -3.35 -25.19
CA PRO A 263 -27.70 -2.17 -25.01
C PRO A 263 -28.37 -2.11 -23.64
N GLU A 264 -29.03 -3.18 -23.21
CA GLU A 264 -29.77 -3.26 -21.95
C GLU A 264 -28.86 -3.10 -20.71
N VAL A 265 -27.63 -3.60 -20.78
CA VAL A 265 -26.63 -3.45 -19.72
C VAL A 265 -26.11 -2.02 -19.66
N ASN A 266 -25.78 -1.47 -20.82
CA ASN A 266 -25.25 -0.12 -20.94
C ASN A 266 -26.29 0.91 -20.47
N GLU A 267 -27.55 0.76 -20.86
CA GLU A 267 -28.67 1.60 -20.40
C GLU A 267 -28.85 1.49 -18.89
N LEU A 268 -28.81 0.28 -18.34
CA LEU A 268 -28.91 0.07 -16.89
C LEU A 268 -27.78 0.79 -16.15
N LEU A 269 -26.52 0.56 -16.53
CA LEU A 269 -25.38 1.21 -15.88
C LEU A 269 -25.48 2.74 -15.99
N VAL A 270 -25.75 3.28 -17.18
CA VAL A 270 -25.86 4.74 -17.36
C VAL A 270 -27.04 5.32 -16.58
N SER A 271 -28.16 4.62 -16.46
CA SER A 271 -29.30 5.08 -15.65
C SER A 271 -28.94 5.22 -14.17
N ARG A 272 -28.07 4.34 -13.65
CA ARG A 272 -27.64 4.34 -12.24
C ARG A 272 -26.70 5.49 -11.89
N LEU A 273 -26.08 6.15 -12.87
CA LEU A 273 -25.33 7.39 -12.66
C LEU A 273 -26.19 8.54 -12.14
N LYS A 274 -27.53 8.45 -12.25
CA LYS A 274 -28.46 9.46 -11.72
C LYS A 274 -28.75 9.31 -10.23
N GLY A 275 -28.39 8.19 -9.60
CA GLY A 275 -28.75 7.85 -8.23
C GLY A 275 -27.58 7.91 -7.23
N GLU A 276 -27.85 7.41 -6.02
CA GLU A 276 -26.88 7.38 -4.90
C GLU A 276 -25.65 6.49 -5.16
N GLU A 277 -25.73 5.57 -6.12
CA GLU A 277 -24.68 4.60 -6.47
C GLU A 277 -23.79 5.10 -7.63
N SER A 278 -23.98 6.37 -8.03
CA SER A 278 -23.33 6.98 -9.20
C SER A 278 -21.83 6.78 -9.27
N TRP A 279 -21.09 7.07 -8.20
CA TRP A 279 -19.63 6.91 -8.17
C TRP A 279 -19.14 5.46 -8.29
N ARG A 280 -19.91 4.50 -7.75
CA ARG A 280 -19.58 3.07 -7.85
C ARG A 280 -19.75 2.57 -9.28
N VAL A 281 -20.84 2.98 -9.92
CA VAL A 281 -21.11 2.69 -11.32
C VAL A 281 -20.09 3.37 -12.23
N ALA A 282 -19.72 4.61 -11.92
CA ALA A 282 -18.69 5.34 -12.67
C ALA A 282 -17.34 4.60 -12.67
N SER A 283 -16.92 4.04 -11.52
CA SER A 283 -15.70 3.22 -11.46
C SER A 283 -15.81 1.97 -12.33
N ALA A 284 -16.95 1.26 -12.26
CA ALA A 284 -17.19 0.07 -13.08
C ALA A 284 -17.14 0.38 -14.58
N ILE A 285 -17.72 1.50 -15.02
CA ILE A 285 -17.65 1.95 -16.42
C ILE A 285 -16.21 2.34 -16.80
N ARG A 286 -15.48 3.05 -15.93
CA ARG A 286 -14.11 3.51 -16.19
C ARG A 286 -13.12 2.38 -16.42
N GLU A 287 -13.24 1.30 -15.66
CA GLU A 287 -12.39 0.12 -15.75
C GLU A 287 -12.58 -0.65 -17.07
N ARG A 288 -13.79 -0.60 -17.65
CA ARG A 288 -14.14 -1.33 -18.88
C ARG A 288 -14.69 -0.39 -19.95
N TYR A 289 -13.81 0.00 -20.87
CA TYR A 289 -14.16 0.91 -21.96
C TYR A 289 -15.17 0.28 -22.94
N SER A 290 -16.18 1.05 -23.32
CA SER A 290 -17.10 0.77 -24.42
C SER A 290 -17.45 2.07 -25.14
N LYS A 291 -17.41 2.06 -26.47
CA LYS A 291 -17.86 3.18 -27.31
C LYS A 291 -19.34 3.46 -27.16
N SER A 292 -20.15 2.40 -26.99
CA SER A 292 -21.58 2.49 -26.79
C SER A 292 -21.90 3.20 -25.46
N ARG A 293 -21.23 2.80 -24.37
CA ARG A 293 -21.34 3.48 -23.07
C ARG A 293 -20.84 4.91 -23.11
N LEU A 294 -19.73 5.19 -23.78
CA LEU A 294 -19.24 6.55 -23.96
C LEU A 294 -20.30 7.46 -24.56
N LYS A 295 -20.97 7.00 -25.64
CA LYS A 295 -22.06 7.75 -26.26
C LYS A 295 -23.21 8.03 -25.28
N LEU A 296 -23.70 7.00 -24.59
CA LEU A 296 -24.81 7.13 -23.64
C LEU A 296 -24.48 8.02 -22.44
N VAL A 297 -23.27 7.92 -21.89
CA VAL A 297 -22.84 8.80 -20.79
C VAL A 297 -22.69 10.25 -21.27
N LEU A 298 -22.16 10.49 -22.49
CA LEU A 298 -22.12 11.85 -23.05
C LEU A 298 -23.53 12.42 -23.26
N GLU A 299 -24.49 11.60 -23.69
CA GLU A 299 -25.90 12.00 -23.79
C GLU A 299 -26.49 12.33 -22.40
N LEU A 300 -26.16 11.53 -21.37
CA LEU A 300 -26.54 11.82 -19.99
C LEU A 300 -25.96 13.15 -19.50
N LEU A 301 -24.68 13.41 -19.75
CA LEU A 301 -24.01 14.65 -19.33
C LEU A 301 -24.64 15.86 -20.03
N LYS A 302 -24.93 15.76 -21.34
CA LYS A 302 -25.66 16.79 -22.08
C LYS A 302 -27.05 17.04 -21.51
N GLY A 303 -27.80 15.98 -21.21
CA GLY A 303 -29.10 16.08 -20.55
C GLY A 303 -29.01 16.74 -19.17
N THR A 304 -27.96 16.42 -18.41
CA THR A 304 -27.70 17.02 -17.08
C THR A 304 -27.46 18.52 -17.19
N LEU A 305 -26.74 18.99 -18.23
CA LEU A 305 -26.54 20.41 -18.48
C LEU A 305 -27.84 21.11 -18.90
N VAL A 306 -28.71 20.44 -19.66
CA VAL A 306 -30.03 20.98 -20.02
C VAL A 306 -30.92 21.09 -18.78
N GLU A 307 -30.93 20.07 -17.91
CA GLU A 307 -31.63 20.10 -16.62
C GLU A 307 -31.09 21.20 -15.68
N MET A 308 -29.81 21.57 -15.83
CA MET A 308 -29.17 22.64 -15.07
C MET A 308 -29.48 24.05 -15.60
N GLN A 309 -29.90 24.20 -16.87
CA GLN A 309 -30.15 25.50 -17.49
C GLN A 309 -31.13 26.40 -16.73
N PRO A 310 -32.28 25.92 -16.23
CA PRO A 310 -33.21 26.76 -15.47
C PRO A 310 -32.62 27.29 -14.14
N LEU A 311 -31.56 26.66 -13.63
CA LEU A 311 -30.85 27.10 -12.43
C LEU A 311 -29.80 28.18 -12.77
N LEU A 312 -29.18 28.08 -13.96
CA LEU A 312 -28.24 29.06 -14.49
C LEU A 312 -28.92 30.42 -14.75
N ASP A 313 -30.17 30.40 -15.21
CA ASP A 313 -30.91 31.62 -15.57
C ASP A 313 -31.41 32.43 -14.35
N LYS A 314 -31.18 31.94 -13.12
CA LYS A 314 -31.70 32.54 -11.88
C LYS A 314 -30.59 33.23 -11.07
N PRO A 315 -30.79 34.49 -10.63
CA PRO A 315 -29.79 35.19 -9.83
C PRO A 315 -29.63 34.63 -8.40
N LYS A 316 -30.66 33.97 -7.87
CA LYS A 316 -30.65 33.33 -6.54
C LYS A 316 -31.48 32.06 -6.54
N LEU A 317 -30.90 30.98 -6.04
CA LEU A 317 -31.56 29.68 -5.88
C LEU A 317 -32.20 29.55 -4.50
N SER A 318 -33.41 28.98 -4.47
CA SER A 318 -34.08 28.52 -3.25
C SER A 318 -33.36 27.32 -2.62
N SER A 319 -33.72 26.95 -1.38
CA SER A 319 -33.09 25.80 -0.73
C SER A 319 -33.28 24.48 -1.49
N ALA A 320 -34.44 24.27 -2.14
CA ALA A 320 -34.69 23.05 -2.91
C ALA A 320 -33.88 23.02 -4.21
N GLU A 321 -33.78 24.17 -4.89
CA GLU A 321 -32.99 24.32 -6.12
C GLU A 321 -31.49 24.18 -5.86
N LYS A 322 -31.00 24.60 -4.69
CA LYS A 322 -29.61 24.36 -4.29
C LYS A 322 -29.30 22.87 -4.13
N THR A 323 -30.21 22.11 -3.51
CA THR A 323 -30.09 20.66 -3.42
C THR A 323 -30.12 20.02 -4.81
N GLN A 324 -31.03 20.49 -5.68
CA GLN A 324 -31.09 20.02 -7.07
C GLN A 324 -29.78 20.33 -7.83
N ALA A 325 -29.19 21.51 -7.63
CA ALA A 325 -27.89 21.85 -8.21
C ALA A 325 -26.79 20.88 -7.74
N ASP A 326 -26.74 20.55 -6.44
CA ASP A 326 -25.78 19.59 -5.91
C ASP A 326 -25.94 18.19 -6.53
N GLU A 327 -27.19 17.73 -6.71
CA GLU A 327 -27.48 16.45 -7.35
C GLU A 327 -27.04 16.42 -8.83
N LEU A 328 -27.27 17.51 -9.57
CA LEU A 328 -26.87 17.64 -10.97
C LEU A 328 -25.35 17.76 -11.12
N ILE A 329 -24.69 18.50 -10.24
CA ILE A 329 -23.23 18.61 -10.21
C ILE A 329 -22.61 17.24 -9.91
N ASN A 330 -23.09 16.54 -8.88
CA ASN A 330 -22.61 15.20 -8.53
C ASN A 330 -22.82 14.20 -9.69
N ARG A 331 -23.99 14.23 -10.35
CA ARG A 331 -24.27 13.40 -11.53
C ARG A 331 -23.29 13.71 -12.67
N PHE A 332 -23.01 14.98 -12.92
CA PHE A 332 -22.04 15.38 -13.94
C PHE A 332 -20.65 14.86 -13.61
N GLN A 333 -20.17 15.07 -12.38
CA GLN A 333 -18.85 14.61 -11.95
C GLN A 333 -18.71 13.10 -12.01
N ALA A 334 -19.71 12.34 -11.53
CA ALA A 334 -19.71 10.88 -11.64
C ALA A 334 -19.73 10.42 -13.11
N GLY A 335 -20.53 11.05 -13.97
CA GLY A 335 -20.55 10.73 -15.40
C GLY A 335 -19.23 11.04 -16.10
N TRP A 336 -18.57 12.17 -15.77
CA TRP A 336 -17.25 12.51 -16.30
C TRP A 336 -16.16 11.55 -15.78
N ALA A 337 -16.25 11.14 -14.51
CA ALA A 337 -15.32 10.20 -13.88
C ALA A 337 -15.29 8.84 -14.59
N CYS A 338 -16.31 8.47 -15.37
CA CYS A 338 -16.30 7.28 -16.22
C CYS A 338 -15.14 7.25 -17.23
N PHE A 339 -14.54 8.39 -17.61
CA PHE A 339 -13.57 8.44 -18.71
C PHE A 339 -12.32 9.28 -18.44
N THR A 340 -12.03 9.65 -17.19
CA THR A 340 -10.90 10.54 -16.85
C THR A 340 -9.51 9.98 -17.22
N LEU A 341 -9.39 8.67 -17.43
CA LEU A 341 -8.16 8.00 -17.87
C LEU A 341 -8.08 7.81 -19.40
N ARG A 342 -8.95 8.48 -20.16
CA ARG A 342 -9.10 8.27 -21.60
C ARG A 342 -8.86 9.57 -22.38
N ASN A 343 -8.47 9.41 -23.63
CA ASN A 343 -8.21 10.51 -24.56
C ASN A 343 -8.93 10.26 -25.90
N ASP A 344 -10.26 10.35 -25.88
CA ASP A 344 -11.11 10.19 -27.06
C ASP A 344 -11.44 11.54 -27.71
N ALA A 345 -11.55 11.58 -29.04
CA ALA A 345 -11.94 12.80 -29.76
C ALA A 345 -13.31 13.36 -29.35
N ALA A 346 -14.24 12.49 -28.96
CA ALA A 346 -15.54 12.89 -28.44
C ALA A 346 -15.44 13.59 -27.08
N LEU A 347 -14.58 13.09 -26.18
CA LEU A 347 -14.29 13.72 -24.89
C LEU A 347 -13.59 15.06 -25.07
N GLN A 348 -12.64 15.14 -26.00
CA GLN A 348 -11.99 16.41 -26.37
C GLN A 348 -13.00 17.46 -26.81
N LYS A 349 -13.91 17.08 -27.72
CA LYS A 349 -14.97 17.99 -28.19
C LYS A 349 -15.88 18.41 -27.03
N PHE A 350 -16.32 17.48 -26.21
CA PHE A 350 -17.22 17.77 -25.09
C PHE A 350 -16.54 18.63 -24.03
N ALA A 351 -15.30 18.33 -23.63
CA ALA A 351 -14.52 19.16 -22.71
C ALA A 351 -14.42 20.61 -23.20
N LYS A 352 -14.19 20.81 -24.52
CA LYS A 352 -14.23 22.16 -25.10
C LYS A 352 -15.60 22.82 -24.92
N GLU A 353 -16.69 22.12 -25.24
CA GLU A 353 -18.05 22.65 -25.07
C GLU A 353 -18.34 23.07 -23.62
N ILE A 354 -17.76 22.40 -22.63
CA ILE A 354 -17.87 22.80 -21.20
C ILE A 354 -17.02 24.03 -20.88
N LEU A 355 -15.77 24.07 -21.35
CA LEU A 355 -14.89 25.21 -21.13
C LEU A 355 -15.41 26.49 -21.80
N ASP A 356 -16.06 26.37 -22.96
CA ASP A 356 -16.72 27.50 -23.64
C ASP A 356 -17.91 28.09 -22.82
N ARG A 357 -18.37 27.38 -21.77
CA ARG A 357 -19.44 27.79 -20.84
C ARG A 357 -18.91 28.15 -19.45
N TRP A 358 -17.66 28.59 -19.36
CA TRP A 358 -16.97 28.90 -18.10
C TRP A 358 -17.80 29.80 -17.16
N ASP A 359 -18.17 30.99 -17.63
CA ASP A 359 -18.87 31.99 -16.83
C ASP A 359 -20.29 31.54 -16.42
N ASP A 360 -21.00 30.90 -17.35
CA ASP A 360 -22.32 30.33 -17.09
C ASP A 360 -22.23 29.36 -15.92
N LEU A 361 -21.33 28.38 -15.99
CA LEU A 361 -21.21 27.34 -14.96
C LEU A 361 -20.82 27.94 -13.60
N LEU A 362 -19.95 28.95 -13.56
CA LEU A 362 -19.59 29.64 -12.33
C LEU A 362 -20.76 30.34 -11.65
N SER A 363 -21.87 30.61 -12.35
CA SER A 363 -23.06 31.22 -11.74
C SER A 363 -23.85 30.24 -10.85
N VAL A 364 -23.72 28.92 -11.04
CA VAL A 364 -24.44 27.91 -10.25
C VAL A 364 -23.79 27.70 -8.89
N ARG A 365 -24.59 27.90 -7.84
CA ARG A 365 -24.19 27.72 -6.43
C ARG A 365 -25.18 26.81 -5.71
N GLY A 366 -24.79 25.54 -5.54
CA GLY A 366 -25.52 24.57 -4.74
C GLY A 366 -25.38 24.82 -3.23
N LYS A 367 -25.76 23.85 -2.40
CA LYS A 367 -25.61 23.95 -0.95
C LYS A 367 -24.19 23.59 -0.52
N TYR A 368 -23.59 22.60 -1.17
CA TYR A 368 -22.26 22.09 -0.85
C TYR A 368 -21.30 22.12 -2.03
N SER A 369 -21.83 22.16 -3.25
CA SER A 369 -21.06 22.17 -4.50
C SER A 369 -21.41 23.39 -5.35
N THR A 370 -20.53 23.74 -6.27
CA THR A 370 -20.75 24.83 -7.22
C THR A 370 -20.32 24.43 -8.62
N GLY A 371 -20.67 25.21 -9.64
CA GLY A 371 -20.22 24.89 -11.00
C GLY A 371 -18.69 24.91 -11.19
N SER A 372 -17.92 25.47 -10.24
CA SER A 372 -16.46 25.31 -10.25
C SER A 372 -16.03 23.86 -10.09
N ASP A 373 -16.81 23.01 -9.41
CA ASP A 373 -16.53 21.57 -9.26
C ASP A 373 -16.62 20.81 -10.60
N ILE A 374 -17.50 21.27 -11.50
CA ILE A 374 -17.60 20.77 -12.88
C ILE A 374 -16.36 21.22 -13.66
N LEU A 375 -16.05 22.51 -13.61
CA LEU A 375 -14.91 23.07 -14.32
C LEU A 375 -13.60 22.44 -13.86
N GLN A 376 -13.41 22.23 -12.56
CA GLN A 376 -12.22 21.60 -12.00
C GLN A 376 -11.98 20.20 -12.59
N ALA A 377 -13.04 19.40 -12.71
CA ALA A 377 -12.95 18.06 -13.28
C ALA A 377 -12.55 18.08 -14.77
N ILE A 378 -13.06 19.04 -15.55
CA ILE A 378 -12.72 19.22 -16.97
C ILE A 378 -11.33 19.81 -17.14
N VAL A 379 -10.98 20.82 -16.34
CA VAL A 379 -9.70 21.53 -16.38
C VAL A 379 -8.56 20.56 -16.03
N ASN A 380 -8.68 19.80 -14.96
CA ASN A 380 -7.67 18.80 -14.57
C ASN A 380 -7.42 17.80 -15.69
N TRP A 381 -8.50 17.27 -16.28
CA TRP A 381 -8.37 16.36 -17.42
C TRP A 381 -7.74 17.03 -18.65
N SER A 382 -8.08 18.29 -18.92
CA SER A 382 -7.61 19.07 -20.08
C SER A 382 -6.14 19.48 -19.95
N LEU A 383 -5.62 19.68 -18.74
CA LEU A 383 -4.19 19.93 -18.52
C LEU A 383 -3.32 18.75 -18.96
N ASP A 384 -3.81 17.51 -18.76
CA ASP A 384 -3.06 16.31 -19.12
C ASP A 384 -3.31 15.90 -20.57
N HIS A 385 -4.57 15.97 -21.03
CA HIS A 385 -5.02 15.40 -22.31
C HIS A 385 -5.44 16.44 -23.35
N GLY A 386 -5.72 17.68 -22.96
CA GLY A 386 -6.31 18.71 -23.81
C GLY A 386 -5.41 19.17 -24.95
N LYS A 387 -6.03 19.73 -25.99
CA LYS A 387 -5.33 20.38 -27.11
C LYS A 387 -4.80 21.75 -26.69
N PRO A 388 -3.74 22.28 -27.36
CA PRO A 388 -3.17 23.59 -27.02
C PRO A 388 -4.18 24.74 -26.94
N ALA A 389 -5.19 24.76 -27.82
CA ALA A 389 -6.24 25.77 -27.79
C ALA A 389 -7.12 25.71 -26.53
N GLN A 390 -7.39 24.52 -25.99
CA GLN A 390 -8.14 24.37 -24.73
C GLN A 390 -7.30 24.79 -23.54
N ILE A 391 -6.02 24.43 -23.53
CA ILE A 391 -5.08 24.86 -22.49
C ILE A 391 -4.97 26.39 -22.50
N GLY A 392 -4.89 27.01 -23.70
CA GLY A 392 -4.91 28.46 -23.85
C GLY A 392 -6.20 29.13 -23.34
N LEU A 393 -7.37 28.51 -23.55
CA LEU A 393 -8.64 28.99 -22.99
C LEU A 393 -8.66 28.92 -21.45
N ILE A 394 -8.17 27.82 -20.87
CA ILE A 394 -8.05 27.70 -19.41
C ILE A 394 -7.10 28.78 -18.86
N ALA A 395 -6.00 29.02 -19.56
CA ALA A 395 -5.02 30.06 -19.20
C ALA A 395 -5.63 31.47 -19.23
N SER A 396 -6.53 31.79 -20.17
CA SER A 396 -7.14 33.12 -20.25
C SER A 396 -7.99 33.48 -19.03
N HIS A 397 -8.47 32.51 -18.26
CA HIS A 397 -9.28 32.75 -17.04
C HIS A 397 -8.46 33.01 -15.77
N HIS A 398 -7.14 33.16 -15.84
CA HIS A 398 -6.29 33.38 -14.66
C HIS A 398 -6.63 34.64 -13.84
N VAL A 399 -7.37 35.60 -14.42
CA VAL A 399 -7.77 36.85 -13.76
C VAL A 399 -9.01 36.67 -12.89
N ASP A 400 -10.02 36.00 -13.44
CA ASP A 400 -11.40 35.90 -12.97
C ASP A 400 -11.76 34.52 -12.37
N ALA A 401 -10.87 33.53 -12.50
CA ALA A 401 -11.07 32.21 -11.93
C ALA A 401 -11.29 32.24 -10.39
N PRO A 402 -12.19 31.37 -9.88
CA PRO A 402 -12.31 31.06 -8.46
C PRO A 402 -11.00 30.56 -7.86
N GLU A 403 -10.86 30.69 -6.53
CA GLU A 403 -9.66 30.37 -5.77
C GLU A 403 -9.11 28.96 -6.06
N GLU A 404 -10.02 27.98 -6.14
CA GLU A 404 -9.75 26.58 -6.42
C GLU A 404 -9.20 26.31 -7.84
N LEU A 405 -9.54 27.15 -8.82
CA LEU A 405 -9.16 26.97 -10.23
C LEU A 405 -7.90 27.76 -10.60
N ILE A 406 -7.50 28.76 -9.80
CA ILE A 406 -6.36 29.63 -10.10
C ILE A 406 -5.07 28.84 -10.34
N GLY A 407 -4.75 27.84 -9.50
CA GLY A 407 -3.58 26.99 -9.69
C GLY A 407 -3.58 26.26 -11.03
N SER A 408 -4.75 25.82 -11.46
CA SER A 408 -4.92 25.15 -12.75
C SER A 408 -4.79 26.12 -13.92
N CYS A 409 -5.32 27.34 -13.81
CA CYS A 409 -5.13 28.42 -14.79
C CYS A 409 -3.66 28.84 -14.91
N MET A 410 -2.93 28.93 -13.79
CA MET A 410 -1.49 29.22 -13.77
C MET A 410 -0.70 28.13 -14.49
N ARG A 411 -0.97 26.86 -14.17
CA ARG A 411 -0.36 25.71 -14.86
C ARG A 411 -0.69 25.69 -16.35
N ALA A 412 -1.92 26.06 -16.74
CA ALA A 412 -2.32 26.17 -18.13
C ALA A 412 -1.57 27.30 -18.85
N ALA A 413 -1.45 28.48 -18.22
CA ALA A 413 -0.71 29.60 -18.78
C ALA A 413 0.76 29.25 -19.01
N LEU A 414 1.37 28.55 -18.05
CA LEU A 414 2.74 28.07 -18.17
C LEU A 414 2.93 27.09 -19.34
N GLN A 415 1.93 26.27 -19.65
CA GLN A 415 1.98 25.32 -20.78
C GLN A 415 1.66 25.94 -22.15
N SER A 416 0.95 27.06 -22.19
CA SER A 416 0.37 27.60 -23.44
C SER A 416 0.91 28.96 -23.86
N TYR A 417 1.34 29.80 -22.92
CA TYR A 417 1.86 31.13 -23.24
C TYR A 417 3.31 31.05 -23.72
N PRO A 418 3.72 31.91 -24.66
CA PRO A 418 5.14 32.18 -24.87
C PRO A 418 5.79 32.64 -23.55
N ALA A 419 7.07 32.29 -23.36
CA ALA A 419 7.81 32.61 -22.14
C ALA A 419 7.77 34.11 -21.79
N GLU A 420 7.90 34.98 -22.80
CA GLU A 420 7.84 36.44 -22.67
C GLU A 420 6.46 36.91 -22.17
N THR A 421 5.38 36.42 -22.79
CA THR A 421 4.01 36.74 -22.38
C THR A 421 3.71 36.27 -20.96
N PHE A 422 4.18 35.09 -20.58
CA PHE A 422 4.03 34.59 -19.22
C PHE A 422 4.75 35.50 -18.22
N TYR A 423 5.98 35.92 -18.53
CA TYR A 423 6.72 36.88 -17.71
C TYR A 423 5.99 38.21 -17.56
N ASP A 424 5.57 38.83 -18.67
CA ASP A 424 4.93 40.15 -18.63
C ASP A 424 3.60 40.11 -17.86
N THR A 425 2.90 38.98 -17.91
CA THR A 425 1.61 38.77 -17.22
C THR A 425 1.80 38.57 -15.72
N PHE A 426 2.76 37.75 -15.29
CA PHE A 426 2.85 37.31 -13.89
C PHE A 426 4.00 37.94 -13.08
N SER A 427 4.98 38.58 -13.72
CA SER A 427 6.07 39.27 -12.99
C SER A 427 5.59 40.42 -12.10
N PRO A 428 4.54 41.20 -12.42
CA PRO A 428 4.03 42.21 -11.49
C PRO A 428 3.53 41.59 -10.19
N LEU A 429 2.85 40.44 -10.28
CA LEU A 429 2.36 39.69 -9.12
C LEU A 429 3.54 39.19 -8.27
N TYR A 430 4.57 38.64 -8.90
CA TYR A 430 5.76 38.17 -8.19
C TYR A 430 6.48 39.29 -7.44
N ARG A 431 6.76 40.42 -8.09
CA ARG A 431 7.52 41.54 -7.52
C ARG A 431 6.86 42.19 -6.30
N VAL A 432 5.53 42.15 -6.23
CA VAL A 432 4.76 42.67 -5.08
C VAL A 432 4.91 41.78 -3.84
N TYR A 433 5.05 40.47 -4.00
CA TYR A 433 4.96 39.49 -2.91
C TYR A 433 6.27 38.76 -2.58
N SER A 434 7.32 38.96 -3.39
CA SER A 434 8.67 38.42 -3.19
C SER A 434 9.58 39.35 -2.37
N GLY A 435 10.72 38.83 -1.91
CA GLY A 435 11.80 39.62 -1.30
C GLY A 435 11.41 40.52 -0.11
N ASP A 436 12.15 41.62 0.05
CA ASP A 436 11.94 42.64 1.09
C ASP A 436 10.70 43.52 0.83
N SER A 437 10.14 43.49 -0.38
CA SER A 437 8.90 44.17 -0.76
C SER A 437 7.64 43.45 -0.26
N LYS A 438 7.77 42.22 0.25
CA LYS A 438 6.65 41.45 0.81
C LYS A 438 5.88 42.26 1.87
N PRO A 439 4.56 42.43 1.71
CA PRO A 439 3.76 43.21 2.66
C PRO A 439 3.82 42.58 4.06
N LYS A 440 4.39 43.31 5.03
CA LYS A 440 4.41 42.91 6.44
C LYS A 440 2.97 42.78 6.93
N LYS A 441 2.55 41.60 7.41
CA LYS A 441 1.20 41.36 7.96
C LYS A 441 0.91 42.36 9.09
N ARG A 442 0.25 43.48 8.76
CA ARG A 442 -0.26 44.47 9.71
C ARG A 442 -1.74 44.71 9.40
N GLY A 443 -2.62 44.17 10.24
CA GLY A 443 -4.06 44.42 10.18
C GLY A 443 -4.88 43.46 9.28
N LYS A 444 -6.19 43.74 9.16
CA LYS A 444 -7.13 43.00 8.30
C LYS A 444 -6.85 43.34 6.83
N GLN A 445 -6.43 42.34 6.05
CA GLN A 445 -6.29 42.46 4.60
C GLN A 445 -7.66 42.56 3.91
N THR A 446 -7.73 43.33 2.82
CA THR A 446 -8.91 43.38 1.94
C THR A 446 -9.11 42.03 1.24
N ALA A 447 -10.33 41.75 0.76
CA ALA A 447 -10.61 40.52 0.03
C ALA A 447 -9.74 40.39 -1.24
N GLN A 448 -9.53 41.50 -1.96
CA GLN A 448 -8.65 41.56 -3.12
C GLN A 448 -7.20 41.22 -2.77
N ALA A 449 -6.65 41.79 -1.69
CA ALA A 449 -5.27 41.52 -1.28
C ALA A 449 -5.06 40.05 -0.86
N LYS A 450 -6.09 39.39 -0.33
CA LYS A 450 -6.06 37.95 -0.04
C LYS A 450 -6.05 37.12 -1.32
N GLN A 451 -6.90 37.48 -2.28
CA GLN A 451 -6.97 36.78 -3.56
C GLN A 451 -5.65 36.92 -4.35
N GLU A 452 -5.04 38.10 -4.38
CA GLU A 452 -3.72 38.32 -4.99
C GLU A 452 -2.62 37.55 -4.26
N ALA A 453 -2.66 37.48 -2.93
CA ALA A 453 -1.71 36.65 -2.17
C ALA A 453 -1.88 35.15 -2.49
N HIS A 454 -3.10 34.66 -2.66
CA HIS A 454 -3.36 33.29 -3.09
C HIS A 454 -2.86 33.04 -4.52
N LYS A 455 -3.15 33.96 -5.45
CA LYS A 455 -2.59 33.92 -6.82
C LYS A 455 -1.07 33.81 -6.82
N TYR A 456 -0.40 34.55 -5.92
CA TYR A 456 1.05 34.46 -5.76
C TYR A 456 1.50 33.07 -5.29
N VAL A 457 0.81 32.46 -4.32
CA VAL A 457 1.10 31.10 -3.85
C VAL A 457 0.93 30.08 -4.99
N GLU A 458 -0.17 30.17 -5.74
CA GLU A 458 -0.44 29.28 -6.86
C GLU A 458 0.54 29.48 -8.03
N PHE A 459 0.92 30.73 -8.31
CA PHE A 459 2.00 31.03 -9.25
C PHE A 459 3.31 30.35 -8.83
N ARG A 460 3.66 30.44 -7.54
CA ARG A 460 4.89 29.86 -7.01
C ARG A 460 4.89 28.34 -7.12
N SER A 461 3.79 27.71 -6.70
CA SER A 461 3.55 26.27 -6.86
C SER A 461 3.64 25.83 -8.33
N ALA A 462 3.10 26.61 -9.27
CA ALA A 462 3.20 26.29 -10.69
C ALA A 462 4.64 26.31 -11.20
N ILE A 463 5.49 27.23 -10.72
CA ILE A 463 6.92 27.30 -11.05
C ILE A 463 7.71 26.18 -10.35
N GLU A 464 7.46 25.89 -9.08
CA GLU A 464 8.09 24.78 -8.35
C GLU A 464 7.84 23.43 -9.05
N ASN A 465 6.66 23.29 -9.67
CA ASN A 465 6.24 22.13 -10.46
C ASN A 465 6.63 22.20 -11.95
N LEU A 466 7.49 23.13 -12.37
CA LEU A 466 8.05 23.16 -13.73
C LEU A 466 8.80 21.86 -14.02
N GLY A 467 8.20 21.03 -14.85
CA GLY A 467 8.70 19.69 -15.17
C GLY A 467 10.11 19.69 -15.75
N ARG A 468 11.09 19.38 -14.89
CA ARG A 468 12.09 18.30 -14.97
C ARG A 468 12.55 18.06 -13.54
N ASP A 469 12.35 16.84 -13.04
CA ASP A 469 12.82 16.43 -11.71
C ASP A 469 12.40 17.44 -10.64
N SER A 470 11.08 17.66 -10.43
CA SER A 470 10.67 18.41 -9.25
C SER A 470 11.25 17.65 -8.06
N LEU A 471 12.17 18.30 -7.35
CA LEU A 471 12.89 17.74 -6.21
C LEU A 471 11.91 17.14 -5.18
N PHE A 472 10.69 17.65 -5.14
CA PHE A 472 9.64 17.23 -4.22
C PHE A 472 8.72 16.10 -4.70
N GLY A 473 8.90 15.56 -5.91
CA GLY A 473 8.16 14.37 -6.36
C GLY A 473 8.36 13.15 -5.43
N GLU A 474 9.46 13.11 -4.67
CA GLU A 474 9.75 12.07 -3.68
C GLU A 474 9.17 12.29 -2.28
N TRP A 475 8.71 13.50 -1.94
CA TRP A 475 8.27 13.85 -0.58
C TRP A 475 6.77 14.18 -0.47
N SER A 476 5.97 13.82 -1.48
CA SER A 476 4.52 13.86 -1.36
C SER A 476 4.04 12.77 -0.38
N TRP A 477 3.89 13.13 0.90
CA TRP A 477 3.34 12.25 1.94
C TRP A 477 1.89 11.80 1.66
N ASP A 478 1.20 12.41 0.69
CA ASP A 478 -0.17 12.08 0.26
C ASP A 478 -0.24 11.26 -1.05
N ALA A 479 0.89 10.97 -1.70
CA ALA A 479 0.91 10.04 -2.82
C ALA A 479 0.97 8.61 -2.26
N GLY A 480 -0.19 8.06 -1.89
CA GLY A 480 -0.32 6.65 -1.56
C GLY A 480 0.33 5.77 -2.63
N GLU A 481 0.91 4.64 -2.21
CA GLU A 481 1.53 3.63 -3.07
C GLU A 481 0.55 3.20 -4.17
N GLY A 482 0.63 3.89 -5.30
CA GLY A 482 -0.32 3.78 -6.39
C GLY A 482 0.22 4.57 -7.56
N GLU A 483 1.01 3.88 -8.39
CA GLU A 483 1.44 4.25 -9.74
C GLU A 483 1.24 5.73 -10.08
N MET A 484 2.20 6.57 -9.67
CA MET A 484 2.34 7.90 -10.26
C MET A 484 2.76 7.68 -11.72
N GLN A 485 1.75 7.60 -12.58
CA GLN A 485 1.89 7.28 -14.00
C GLN A 485 2.91 8.21 -14.66
N ALA A 486 3.69 7.63 -15.56
CA ALA A 486 4.72 8.24 -16.38
C ALA A 486 4.22 9.30 -17.39
N SER A 487 3.33 10.21 -16.99
CA SER A 487 2.77 11.27 -17.84
C SER A 487 3.54 12.59 -17.80
N GLN A 488 4.56 12.75 -16.96
CA GLN A 488 5.42 13.96 -16.91
C GLN A 488 6.53 14.00 -18.00
N LYS A 489 6.29 13.42 -19.18
CA LYS A 489 7.18 13.54 -20.35
C LYS A 489 6.65 14.52 -21.40
N LYS A 490 6.13 15.67 -20.99
CA LYS A 490 5.89 16.80 -21.92
C LYS A 490 7.03 17.81 -21.78
N ASN A 491 7.63 18.14 -22.92
CA ASN A 491 8.75 19.07 -23.12
C ASN A 491 8.85 20.14 -22.04
N GLY A 492 9.99 20.19 -21.33
CA GLY A 492 10.23 21.12 -20.23
C GLY A 492 9.87 22.55 -20.63
N VAL A 493 8.93 23.14 -19.91
CA VAL A 493 8.54 24.54 -20.11
C VAL A 493 9.75 25.41 -19.80
N ARG A 494 10.13 26.28 -20.75
CA ARG A 494 11.24 27.21 -20.57
C ARG A 494 10.70 28.56 -20.12
N LEU A 495 11.11 29.00 -18.93
CA LEU A 495 10.84 30.35 -18.45
C LEU A 495 11.66 31.40 -19.22
N ASP A 496 11.14 32.62 -19.27
CA ASP A 496 11.88 33.80 -19.72
C ASP A 496 13.09 34.04 -18.82
N SER A 497 14.24 34.41 -19.39
CA SER A 497 15.47 34.64 -18.63
C SER A 497 15.33 35.76 -17.59
N ARG A 498 14.43 36.72 -17.82
CA ARG A 498 14.16 37.82 -16.88
C ARG A 498 13.64 37.33 -15.52
N TRP A 499 13.01 36.14 -15.47
CA TRP A 499 12.62 35.53 -14.19
C TRP A 499 13.82 35.23 -13.29
N LEU A 500 14.95 34.81 -13.87
CA LEU A 500 16.15 34.50 -13.10
C LEU A 500 16.73 35.76 -12.46
N ASP A 501 16.69 36.89 -13.16
CA ASP A 501 17.13 38.18 -12.63
C ASP A 501 16.25 38.62 -11.45
N ASP A 502 14.92 38.53 -11.60
CA ASP A 502 13.97 38.84 -10.52
C ASP A 502 14.16 37.92 -9.30
N PHE A 503 14.41 36.62 -9.50
CA PHE A 503 14.64 35.66 -8.40
C PHE A 503 15.96 35.92 -7.68
N VAL A 504 17.02 36.28 -8.41
CA VAL A 504 18.31 36.68 -7.83
C VAL A 504 18.18 37.97 -7.02
N GLU A 505 17.49 38.98 -7.56
CA GLU A 505 17.24 40.25 -6.87
C GLU A 505 16.43 40.05 -5.58
N ALA A 506 15.37 39.26 -5.63
CA ALA A 506 14.54 38.93 -4.48
C ALA A 506 15.18 37.93 -3.50
N ARG A 507 16.34 37.34 -3.86
CA ARG A 507 17.00 36.22 -3.16
C ARG A 507 16.07 35.02 -2.93
N ASP A 508 15.20 34.73 -3.90
CA ASP A 508 14.27 33.61 -3.87
C ASP A 508 14.96 32.34 -4.37
N LEU A 509 15.78 31.76 -3.48
CA LEU A 509 16.64 30.61 -3.79
C LEU A 509 15.83 29.40 -4.27
N GLU A 510 14.64 29.22 -3.73
CA GLU A 510 13.80 28.07 -4.06
C GLU A 510 13.32 28.14 -5.51
N LEU A 511 12.69 29.24 -5.92
CA LEU A 511 12.29 29.41 -7.31
C LEU A 511 13.49 29.40 -8.26
N LEU A 512 14.63 29.97 -7.84
CA LEU A 512 15.86 29.96 -8.61
C LEU A 512 16.37 28.53 -8.85
N VAL A 513 16.38 27.68 -7.82
CA VAL A 513 16.76 26.26 -7.92
C VAL A 513 15.83 25.51 -8.87
N HIS A 514 14.52 25.76 -8.81
CA HIS A 514 13.58 25.11 -9.72
C HIS A 514 13.74 25.57 -11.18
N SER A 515 14.11 26.82 -11.40
CA SER A 515 14.06 27.45 -12.73
C SER A 515 15.39 27.44 -13.51
N VAL A 516 16.53 27.42 -12.81
CA VAL A 516 17.85 27.56 -13.45
C VAL A 516 18.19 26.37 -14.36
N SER A 517 18.82 26.63 -15.49
CA SER A 517 19.34 25.61 -16.42
C SER A 517 20.87 25.67 -16.55
N ALA A 518 21.46 24.66 -17.18
CA ALA A 518 22.90 24.61 -17.45
C ALA A 518 23.44 25.81 -18.28
N LYS A 519 22.57 26.56 -18.95
CA LYS A 519 22.95 27.74 -19.75
C LYS A 519 23.06 29.02 -18.92
N ASP A 520 22.45 29.05 -17.73
CA ASP A 520 22.24 30.26 -16.94
C ASP A 520 23.41 30.47 -15.96
N ARG A 521 24.59 30.73 -16.53
CA ARG A 521 25.86 30.75 -15.78
C ARG A 521 25.88 31.75 -14.62
N ALA A 522 25.27 32.92 -14.77
CA ALA A 522 25.22 33.94 -13.72
C ALA A 522 24.40 33.48 -12.50
N ALA A 523 23.22 32.89 -12.74
CA ALA A 523 22.39 32.31 -11.69
C ALA A 523 23.07 31.13 -10.98
N LEU A 524 23.77 30.26 -11.73
CA LEU A 524 24.54 29.16 -11.15
C LEU A 524 25.71 29.66 -10.29
N GLU A 525 26.42 30.72 -10.71
CA GLU A 525 27.49 31.31 -9.90
C GLU A 525 26.91 31.95 -8.63
N PHE A 526 25.77 32.65 -8.70
CA PHE A 526 25.07 33.19 -7.52
C PHE A 526 24.69 32.08 -6.51
N LEU A 527 24.16 30.96 -6.99
CA LEU A 527 23.85 29.80 -6.15
C LEU A 527 25.10 29.20 -5.48
N ALA A 528 26.22 29.11 -6.21
CA ALA A 528 27.49 28.63 -5.67
C ALA A 528 28.11 29.60 -4.64
N GLU A 529 27.98 30.91 -4.87
CA GLU A 529 28.38 31.95 -3.92
C GLU A 529 27.53 31.92 -2.65
N HIS A 530 26.22 31.67 -2.77
CA HIS A 530 25.33 31.45 -1.62
C HIS A 530 25.84 30.31 -0.74
N LEU A 531 26.09 29.14 -1.32
CA LEU A 531 26.63 27.98 -0.58
C LEU A 531 27.95 28.30 0.10
N SER A 532 28.88 28.93 -0.62
CA SER A 532 30.19 29.32 -0.08
C SER A 532 30.03 30.26 1.12
N HIS A 533 29.10 31.20 1.04
CA HIS A 533 28.78 32.12 2.13
C HIS A 533 28.12 31.42 3.33
N GLN A 534 27.23 30.44 3.13
CA GLN A 534 26.63 29.66 4.23
C GLN A 534 27.66 28.78 4.97
N VAL A 535 28.55 28.14 4.21
CA VAL A 535 29.67 27.38 4.77
C VAL A 535 30.55 28.28 5.63
N ASN A 536 30.94 29.45 5.11
CA ASN A 536 31.74 30.44 5.85
C ASN A 536 31.04 30.96 7.11
N LYS A 537 29.72 31.13 7.08
CA LYS A 537 28.91 31.56 8.23
C LYS A 537 28.56 30.44 9.21
N LYS A 538 28.89 29.18 8.90
CA LYS A 538 28.52 28.00 9.70
C LYS A 538 27.01 27.94 9.96
N ALA A 539 26.24 28.23 8.92
CA ALA A 539 24.78 28.38 8.92
C ALA A 539 24.14 27.54 7.80
N ILE A 540 24.69 26.35 7.54
CA ILE A 540 24.21 25.44 6.49
C ILE A 540 22.81 24.96 6.84
N THR A 541 21.90 25.01 5.87
CA THR A 541 20.52 24.55 6.01
C THR A 541 20.27 23.29 5.18
N PHE A 542 19.09 22.70 5.32
CA PHE A 542 18.68 21.59 4.45
C PHE A 542 18.55 22.04 2.98
N ASP A 543 18.06 23.26 2.75
CA ASP A 543 17.83 23.81 1.40
C ASP A 543 19.14 24.00 0.62
N ASP A 544 20.27 24.21 1.31
CA ASP A 544 21.60 24.26 0.70
C ASP A 544 21.95 22.96 -0.03
N GLN A 545 21.45 21.81 0.43
CA GLN A 545 21.67 20.55 -0.26
C GLN A 545 20.91 20.47 -1.60
N LEU A 546 19.73 21.10 -1.69
CA LEU A 546 18.97 21.21 -2.95
C LEU A 546 19.74 22.06 -3.97
N ILE A 547 20.39 23.14 -3.52
CA ILE A 547 21.27 23.95 -4.36
C ILE A 547 22.44 23.11 -4.89
N ALA A 548 23.09 22.33 -4.02
CA ALA A 548 24.19 21.44 -4.40
C ALA A 548 23.77 20.40 -5.46
N TYR A 549 22.61 19.78 -5.28
CA TYR A 549 22.02 18.90 -6.29
C TYR A 549 21.80 19.63 -7.62
N LYS A 550 21.19 20.83 -7.58
CA LYS A 550 20.90 21.57 -8.80
C LYS A 550 22.14 21.99 -9.57
N LEU A 551 23.18 22.45 -8.88
CA LEU A 551 24.48 22.75 -9.48
C LEU A 551 25.07 21.51 -10.18
N SER A 552 24.88 20.34 -9.59
CA SER A 552 25.34 19.07 -10.17
C SER A 552 24.54 18.66 -11.39
N ALA A 553 23.21 18.73 -11.32
CA ALA A 553 22.30 18.45 -12.43
C ALA A 553 22.51 19.40 -13.62
N CYS A 554 22.89 20.65 -13.36
CA CYS A 554 23.24 21.63 -14.39
C CYS A 554 24.69 21.54 -14.88
N ASN A 555 25.46 20.55 -14.42
CA ASN A 555 26.88 20.36 -14.74
C ASN A 555 27.70 21.65 -14.56
N TYR A 556 27.48 22.34 -13.44
CA TYR A 556 28.18 23.58 -13.14
C TYR A 556 29.70 23.32 -13.00
N ARG A 557 30.52 24.15 -13.66
CA ARG A 557 31.97 23.93 -13.80
C ARG A 557 32.74 23.75 -12.48
N LYS A 558 32.28 24.36 -11.38
CA LYS A 558 32.91 24.29 -10.05
C LYS A 558 32.12 23.40 -9.08
N ARG A 559 31.15 22.59 -9.57
CA ARG A 559 30.26 21.78 -8.72
C ARG A 559 30.99 20.90 -7.71
N CYS A 560 32.09 20.27 -8.14
CA CYS A 560 32.89 19.39 -7.29
C CYS A 560 33.51 20.18 -6.13
N ASP A 561 34.16 21.30 -6.40
CA ASP A 561 34.79 22.14 -5.38
C ASP A 561 33.74 22.75 -4.42
N THR A 562 32.60 23.21 -4.95
CA THR A 562 31.51 23.75 -4.14
C THR A 562 30.91 22.69 -3.20
N ILE A 563 30.73 21.46 -3.68
CA ILE A 563 30.18 20.36 -2.89
C ILE A 563 31.19 19.86 -1.84
N LEU A 564 32.48 19.81 -2.17
CA LEU A 564 33.53 19.48 -1.19
C LEU A 564 33.59 20.50 -0.06
N ALA A 565 33.44 21.80 -0.36
CA ALA A 565 33.34 22.84 0.66
C ALA A 565 32.10 22.65 1.57
N LEU A 566 30.95 22.32 0.97
CA LEU A 566 29.72 22.01 1.71
C LEU A 566 29.87 20.78 2.62
N LEU A 567 30.49 19.71 2.13
CA LEU A 567 30.80 18.50 2.89
C LEU A 567 31.71 18.80 4.08
N GLY A 568 32.76 19.61 3.89
CA GLY A 568 33.63 20.06 4.98
C GLY A 568 32.87 20.86 6.03
N GLY A 569 32.02 21.81 5.61
CA GLY A 569 31.19 22.60 6.52
C GLY A 569 30.18 21.75 7.31
N LEU A 570 29.51 20.79 6.65
CA LEU A 570 28.61 19.84 7.31
C LEU A 570 29.35 18.95 8.31
N SER A 571 30.54 18.47 7.97
CA SER A 571 31.41 17.71 8.87
C SER A 571 31.74 18.51 10.13
N GLU A 572 32.19 19.76 9.98
CA GLU A 572 32.44 20.66 11.12
C GLU A 572 31.20 20.88 11.99
N GLU A 573 30.04 21.03 11.36
CA GLU A 573 28.77 21.19 12.05
C GLU A 573 28.37 19.92 12.82
N ARG A 574 28.52 18.73 12.25
CA ARG A 574 28.26 17.46 12.94
C ARG A 574 29.16 17.31 14.16
N VAL A 575 30.45 17.61 14.02
CA VAL A 575 31.41 17.63 15.14
C VAL A 575 31.01 18.65 16.22
N ARG A 576 30.54 19.83 15.83
CA ARG A 576 30.04 20.87 16.76
C ARG A 576 28.80 20.41 17.52
N ILE A 577 27.87 19.75 16.82
CA ILE A 577 26.63 19.23 17.38
C ILE A 577 26.90 18.09 18.37
N LYS A 578 27.79 17.14 18.04
CA LYS A 578 28.21 16.06 18.95
C LYS A 578 28.77 16.58 20.28
N LYS A 579 29.36 17.78 20.29
CA LYS A 579 29.88 18.44 21.49
C LYS A 579 28.80 19.10 22.36
N ARG A 580 27.59 19.32 21.84
CA ARG A 580 26.45 19.88 22.58
C ARG A 580 25.70 18.73 23.28
N LYS A 581 25.39 18.88 24.58
CA LYS A 581 24.59 17.90 25.33
C LYS A 581 23.11 18.09 24.96
N GLY A 582 22.52 17.15 24.21
CA GLY A 582 21.10 17.14 23.84
C GLY A 582 20.76 16.19 22.70
N TYR A 583 19.47 15.96 22.45
CA TYR A 583 19.01 15.27 21.24
C TYR A 583 19.16 16.24 20.07
N HIS A 584 20.02 15.91 19.12
CA HIS A 584 20.28 16.78 17.97
C HIS A 584 20.03 15.99 16.68
N TYR A 585 19.09 16.51 15.88
CA TYR A 585 18.78 15.99 14.56
C TYR A 585 19.91 16.38 13.61
N PHE A 586 20.57 15.40 13.00
CA PHE A 586 21.46 15.65 11.87
C PHE A 586 20.61 15.73 10.61
N PRO A 587 20.75 16.79 9.78
CA PRO A 587 20.12 16.80 8.47
C PRO A 587 20.62 15.58 7.68
N ASN A 588 19.70 14.75 7.20
CA ASN A 588 19.98 13.68 6.25
C ASN A 588 20.66 14.28 5.01
N VAL A 589 21.66 13.60 4.44
CA VAL A 589 22.40 14.04 3.24
C VAL A 589 21.80 13.57 1.91
N HIS A 590 20.53 13.16 1.88
CA HIS A 590 19.82 12.63 0.70
C HIS A 590 20.11 13.39 -0.60
N TRP A 591 19.94 14.71 -0.61
CA TRP A 591 20.14 15.51 -1.82
C TRP A 591 21.61 15.66 -2.21
N LEU A 592 22.50 15.65 -1.22
CA LEU A 592 23.93 15.70 -1.44
C LEU A 592 24.46 14.39 -2.02
N ALA A 593 23.96 13.26 -1.53
CA ALA A 593 24.23 11.93 -2.09
C ALA A 593 23.80 11.86 -3.56
N LYS A 594 22.57 12.29 -3.87
CA LYS A 594 22.10 12.40 -5.26
C LYS A 594 22.92 13.34 -6.13
N ALA A 595 23.42 14.44 -5.56
CA ALA A 595 24.29 15.37 -6.28
C ALA A 595 25.59 14.68 -6.72
N ILE A 596 26.16 13.85 -5.84
CA ILE A 596 27.40 13.09 -6.06
C ILE A 596 27.20 11.96 -7.09
N GLU A 597 26.02 11.35 -7.15
CA GLU A 597 25.71 10.34 -8.19
C GLU A 597 25.85 10.91 -9.61
N LEU A 598 25.59 12.22 -9.79
CA LEU A 598 25.71 12.94 -11.06
C LEU A 598 27.15 13.34 -11.42
N PHE A 599 28.13 13.03 -10.56
CA PHE A 599 29.54 13.31 -10.82
C PHE A 599 30.15 12.35 -11.85
N THR A 600 31.22 12.80 -12.49
CA THR A 600 32.10 11.95 -13.30
C THR A 600 32.92 11.03 -12.39
N ALA A 601 33.55 9.99 -12.97
CA ALA A 601 34.41 9.08 -12.21
C ALA A 601 35.58 9.81 -11.52
N ASP A 602 36.18 10.80 -12.18
CA ASP A 602 37.27 11.60 -11.61
C ASP A 602 36.81 12.48 -10.45
N GLU A 603 35.63 13.09 -10.56
CA GLU A 603 35.02 13.86 -9.47
C GLU A 603 34.65 12.96 -8.28
N ARG A 604 34.10 11.76 -8.51
CA ARG A 604 33.86 10.78 -7.44
C ARG A 604 35.16 10.36 -6.75
N LYS A 605 36.25 10.18 -7.50
CA LYS A 605 37.57 9.88 -6.92
C LYS A 605 38.08 11.02 -6.03
N LYS A 606 37.83 12.27 -6.40
CA LYS A 606 38.14 13.44 -5.55
C LYS A 606 37.32 13.42 -4.26
N VAL A 607 36.02 13.11 -4.33
CA VAL A 607 35.18 12.95 -3.13
C VAL A 607 35.68 11.82 -2.23
N MET A 608 36.00 10.65 -2.80
CA MET A 608 36.59 9.52 -2.07
C MET A 608 37.86 9.89 -1.31
N THR A 609 38.73 10.69 -1.93
CA THR A 609 39.98 11.15 -1.30
C THR A 609 39.73 12.12 -0.14
N SER A 610 38.60 12.85 -0.17
CA SER A 610 38.24 13.79 0.89
C SER A 610 37.58 13.14 2.11
N LEU A 611 37.08 11.90 1.99
CA LEU A 611 36.35 11.20 3.06
C LEU A 611 37.17 11.03 4.34
N GLU A 612 38.50 10.87 4.23
CA GLU A 612 39.41 10.73 5.38
C GLU A 612 39.35 11.92 6.35
N ASN A 613 38.89 13.09 5.88
CA ASN A 613 38.82 14.32 6.65
C ASN A 613 37.39 14.69 7.10
N LEU A 614 36.40 13.80 6.88
CA LEU A 614 35.00 14.03 7.22
C LEU A 614 34.58 13.26 8.49
N ASP A 615 33.50 13.70 9.13
CA ASP A 615 32.87 13.01 10.26
C ASP A 615 32.42 11.59 9.86
N GLU A 616 32.71 10.59 10.69
CA GLU A 616 32.41 9.17 10.42
C GLU A 616 30.95 8.92 10.03
N THR A 617 29.99 9.59 10.67
CA THR A 617 28.56 9.40 10.35
C THR A 617 28.18 9.96 8.99
N LEU A 618 28.88 11.01 8.55
CA LEU A 618 28.69 11.58 7.22
C LEU A 618 29.30 10.66 6.16
N VAL A 619 30.44 10.03 6.46
CA VAL A 619 31.07 9.04 5.58
C VAL A 619 30.15 7.82 5.38
N ASP A 620 29.58 7.28 6.45
CA ASP A 620 28.68 6.13 6.40
C ASP A 620 27.45 6.38 5.50
N GLU A 621 26.90 7.60 5.54
CA GLU A 621 25.76 8.00 4.71
C GLU A 621 26.13 8.17 3.22
N LEU A 622 27.37 8.56 2.90
CA LEU A 622 27.80 8.86 1.53
C LEU A 622 28.40 7.64 0.79
N LEU A 623 29.02 6.72 1.53
CA LEU A 623 29.75 5.58 0.96
C LEU A 623 28.91 4.73 -0.02
N PRO A 624 27.61 4.46 0.21
CA PRO A 624 26.78 3.70 -0.73
C PRO A 624 26.63 4.37 -2.11
N HIS A 625 26.77 5.69 -2.19
CA HIS A 625 26.55 6.50 -3.40
C HIS A 625 27.85 6.76 -4.20
N LEU A 626 28.99 6.29 -3.70
CA LEU A 626 30.32 6.49 -4.29
C LEU A 626 30.88 5.25 -4.99
N GLN A 627 30.16 4.12 -4.96
CA GLN A 627 30.58 2.83 -5.53
C GLN A 627 30.35 2.72 -7.04
#